data_AF-A0A4R6JYL1-F1
#
_entry.id   AF-A0A4R6JYL1-F1
#
_cell.length_a   1.000
_cell.length_b   1.000
_cell.length_c   1.000
_cell.angle_alpha   90.00
_cell.angle_beta   90.00
_cell.angle_gamma   90.00
#
_symmetry.space_group_name_H-M   'P 1'
#
loop_
_entity.id
_entity.type
_entity.pdbx_description
1 polymer ?
#
loop_
_entity_poly.entity_id
_entity_poly.type
_entity_poly.pdbx_seq_one_letter_code
_entity_poly.pdbx_strand_id
1 'polypeptide(L)'
;MTNVDLLEDLATVLMREDEGTLAKNLRTLTGTVSAGVEHQCLLLDGYLLVGGDRSVIRAGARLTVTGEVVPDLITNCQQGTPLMVISVRPAFDINN
;
A
#
# COMPACT_ATOMS: atom_id res chain seq x y z
N MET A 1 -24.98 -9.38 -31.76
CA MET A 1 -24.75 -7.93 -31.59
C MET A 1 -25.17 -7.54 -30.19
N THR A 2 -24.21 -7.42 -29.28
CA THR A 2 -24.19 -6.42 -28.20
C THR A 2 -22.72 -6.24 -27.85
N ASN A 3 -22.12 -5.24 -28.50
CA ASN A 3 -20.77 -4.77 -28.24
C ASN A 3 -20.77 -4.05 -26.89
N VAL A 4 -20.43 -4.75 -25.82
CA VAL A 4 -20.16 -4.09 -24.52
C VAL A 4 -18.79 -4.44 -23.94
N ASP A 5 -18.07 -5.43 -24.50
CA ASP A 5 -16.74 -5.81 -24.00
C ASP A 5 -15.57 -5.00 -24.60
N LEU A 6 -15.82 -3.98 -25.43
CA LEU A 6 -14.74 -3.26 -26.13
C LEU A 6 -14.18 -2.05 -25.36
N LEU A 7 -14.69 -1.74 -24.17
CA LEU A 7 -14.29 -0.58 -23.37
C LEU A 7 -13.49 -0.92 -22.10
N GLU A 8 -13.37 -2.20 -21.74
CA GLU A 8 -12.43 -2.64 -20.68
C GLU A 8 -11.04 -2.99 -21.23
N ASP A 9 -10.86 -3.00 -22.56
CA ASP A 9 -9.61 -3.38 -23.24
C ASP A 9 -8.69 -2.20 -23.62
N LEU A 10 -9.21 -0.97 -23.70
CA LEU A 10 -8.40 0.21 -24.09
C LEU A 10 -7.41 0.66 -23.02
N ALA A 11 -7.69 0.38 -21.74
CA ALA A 11 -6.74 0.61 -20.65
C ALA A 11 -5.54 -0.34 -20.72
N THR A 12 -5.72 -1.53 -21.31
CA THR A 12 -4.67 -2.55 -21.44
C THR A 12 -3.73 -2.27 -22.62
N VAL A 13 -4.24 -1.67 -23.71
CA VAL A 13 -3.46 -1.46 -24.95
C VAL A 13 -2.50 -0.26 -24.90
N LEU A 14 -2.68 0.67 -23.95
CA LEU A 14 -1.81 1.86 -23.81
C LEU A 14 -0.86 1.83 -22.62
N MET A 15 -0.91 0.81 -21.76
CA MET A 15 -0.02 0.68 -20.61
C MET A 15 1.04 -0.38 -20.93
N ARG A 16 2.32 0.00 -20.86
CA ARG A 16 3.42 -0.97 -20.88
C ARG A 16 3.17 -1.99 -19.78
N GLU A 17 3.35 -3.28 -20.06
CA GLU A 17 3.00 -4.39 -19.15
C GLU A 17 3.66 -4.26 -17.75
N ASP A 18 4.79 -3.55 -17.67
CA ASP A 18 5.49 -3.19 -16.43
C ASP A 18 4.78 -2.10 -15.60
N GLU A 19 4.13 -1.10 -16.23
CA GLU A 19 3.40 -0.03 -15.53
C GLU A 19 2.00 -0.49 -15.08
N GLY A 20 1.37 -1.37 -15.87
CA GLY A 20 0.06 -1.95 -15.54
C GLY A 20 0.09 -2.82 -14.28
N THR A 21 1.19 -3.56 -14.07
CA THR A 21 1.37 -4.40 -12.88
C THR A 21 1.59 -3.56 -11.62
N LEU A 22 2.42 -2.50 -11.71
CA LEU A 22 2.62 -1.54 -10.61
C LEU A 22 1.32 -0.84 -10.23
N ALA A 23 0.57 -0.33 -11.22
CA ALA A 23 -0.72 0.33 -10.98
C ALA A 23 -1.75 -0.59 -10.31
N LYS A 24 -1.75 -1.88 -10.66
CA LYS A 24 -2.62 -2.88 -10.06
C LYS A 24 -2.28 -3.18 -8.59
N ASN A 25 -1.00 -3.11 -8.23
CA ASN A 25 -0.51 -3.42 -6.88
C ASN A 25 -0.33 -2.17 -5.99
N LEU A 26 -0.50 -0.97 -6.54
CA LEU A 26 -0.48 0.27 -5.78
C LEU A 26 -1.69 0.36 -4.85
N ARG A 27 -1.40 0.71 -3.59
CA ARG A 27 -2.41 0.90 -2.56
C ARG A 27 -2.14 2.18 -1.79
N THR A 28 -3.20 2.95 -1.57
CA THR A 28 -3.21 4.05 -0.60
C THR A 28 -4.04 3.64 0.61
N LEU A 29 -3.41 3.63 1.78
CA LEU A 29 -4.01 3.31 3.06
C LEU A 29 -4.05 4.57 3.92
N THR A 30 -5.10 4.73 4.74
CA THR A 30 -5.16 5.81 5.73
C THR A 30 -5.68 5.26 7.05
N GLY A 31 -4.98 5.56 8.14
CA GLY A 31 -5.35 5.09 9.46
C GLY A 31 -4.23 5.26 10.48
N THR A 32 -4.40 4.60 11.63
CA THR A 32 -3.42 4.62 12.71
C THR A 32 -2.49 3.42 12.56
N VAL A 33 -1.19 3.66 12.54
CA VAL A 33 -0.17 2.60 12.50
C VAL A 33 -0.18 1.83 13.82
N SER A 34 -0.22 0.50 13.75
CA SER A 34 -0.08 -0.38 14.91
C SER A 34 1.30 -1.03 14.94
N ALA A 35 1.77 -1.37 16.13
CA ALA A 35 2.93 -2.26 16.27
C ALA A 35 2.53 -3.69 15.89
N GLY A 36 3.44 -4.42 15.24
CA GLY A 36 3.38 -5.87 15.11
C GLY A 36 3.78 -6.58 16.40
N VAL A 37 3.54 -7.88 16.42
CA VAL A 37 3.96 -8.82 17.47
C VAL A 37 5.48 -8.97 17.48
N GLU A 38 6.08 -9.09 16.29
CA GLU A 38 7.53 -9.09 16.14
C GLU A 38 8.08 -7.66 16.23
N HIS A 39 9.25 -7.55 16.87
CA HIS A 39 9.86 -6.26 17.17
C HIS A 39 10.11 -5.46 15.89
N GLN A 40 9.78 -4.16 15.92
CA GLN A 40 9.93 -3.20 14.82
C GLN A 40 9.02 -3.42 13.60
N CYS A 41 8.17 -4.45 13.58
CA CYS A 41 7.15 -4.58 12.55
C CYS A 41 6.06 -3.52 12.78
N LEU A 42 5.66 -2.82 11.72
CA LEU A 42 4.64 -1.78 11.76
C LEU A 42 3.56 -2.12 10.74
N LEU A 43 2.30 -2.04 11.19
CA LEU A 43 1.14 -2.43 10.41
C LEU A 43 0.22 -1.23 10.19
N LEU A 44 -0.44 -1.18 9.04
CA LEU A 44 -1.53 -0.26 8.76
C LEU A 44 -2.61 -1.00 7.97
N ASP A 45 -3.82 -1.05 8.52
CA ASP A 45 -4.96 -1.74 7.88
C ASP A 45 -4.65 -3.20 7.47
N GLY A 46 -3.87 -3.90 8.31
CA GLY A 46 -3.45 -5.29 8.05
C GLY A 46 -2.26 -5.46 7.10
N TYR A 47 -1.70 -4.38 6.54
CA TYR A 47 -0.48 -4.42 5.71
C TYR A 47 0.77 -4.16 6.52
N LEU A 48 1.85 -4.91 6.23
CA LEU A 48 3.18 -4.67 6.79
C LEU A 48 3.87 -3.54 6.04
N LEU A 49 4.18 -2.45 6.73
CA LEU A 49 4.89 -1.32 6.15
C LEU A 49 6.38 -1.63 6.04
N VAL A 50 6.88 -1.73 4.82
CA VAL A 50 8.30 -1.99 4.54
C VAL A 50 8.97 -0.73 3.97
N GLY A 51 10.09 -0.33 4.57
CA GLY A 51 10.81 0.88 4.18
C GLY A 51 10.19 2.17 4.73
N GLY A 52 10.36 3.28 3.99
CA GLY A 52 9.86 4.61 4.35
C GLY A 52 10.63 5.31 5.48
N ASP A 53 10.28 6.57 5.73
CA ASP A 53 10.91 7.38 6.77
C ASP A 53 10.44 6.92 8.16
N ARG A 54 11.37 6.29 8.89
CA ARG A 54 11.12 5.79 10.23
C ARG A 54 10.85 6.93 11.22
N SER A 55 11.33 8.15 11.02
CA SER A 55 10.98 9.27 11.93
C SER A 55 9.48 9.60 11.92
N VAL A 56 8.79 9.30 10.80
CA VAL A 56 7.35 9.53 10.61
C VAL A 56 6.53 8.27 10.88
N ILE A 57 6.98 7.12 10.38
CA ILE A 57 6.25 5.85 10.49
C ILE A 57 6.53 5.23 11.87
N ARG A 58 5.61 5.44 12.80
CA ARG A 58 5.66 4.97 14.18
C ARG A 58 4.30 4.48 14.63
N ALA A 59 4.27 3.49 15.52
CA ALA A 59 3.02 3.03 16.14
C ALA A 59 2.30 4.20 16.82
N GLY A 60 0.98 4.29 16.64
CA GLY A 60 0.13 5.38 17.09
C GLY A 60 0.06 6.58 16.13
N ALA A 61 0.95 6.70 15.14
CA ALA A 61 0.87 7.77 14.16
C ALA A 61 -0.32 7.55 13.22
N ARG A 62 -1.08 8.61 12.94
CA ARG A 62 -2.16 8.60 11.95
C ARG A 62 -1.64 9.12 10.61
N LEU A 63 -1.58 8.23 9.62
CA LEU A 63 -0.87 8.47 8.36
C LEU A 63 -1.74 8.10 7.16
N THR A 64 -1.48 8.77 6.04
CA THR A 64 -1.81 8.29 4.70
C THR A 64 -0.52 7.76 4.07
N VAL A 65 -0.52 6.49 3.71
CA VAL A 65 0.62 5.79 3.09
C VAL A 65 0.22 5.32 1.70
N THR A 66 1.05 5.62 0.71
CA THR A 66 0.96 4.97 -0.61
C THR A 66 2.15 4.04 -0.78
N GLY A 67 1.90 2.84 -1.26
CA GLY A 67 2.93 1.85 -1.50
C GLY A 67 2.49 0.77 -2.48
N GLU A 68 3.43 -0.10 -2.82
CA GLU A 68 3.18 -1.27 -3.67
C GLU A 68 3.04 -2.52 -2.81
N VAL A 69 1.99 -3.30 -3.05
CA VAL A 69 1.79 -4.60 -2.39
C VAL A 69 2.72 -5.63 -3.00
N VAL A 70 3.56 -6.27 -2.17
CA VAL A 70 4.53 -7.30 -2.60
C VAL A 70 4.33 -8.57 -1.77
N PRO A 71 3.35 -9.42 -2.11
CA PRO A 71 2.96 -10.56 -1.28
C PRO A 71 4.08 -11.57 -1.01
N ASP A 72 4.96 -11.77 -1.99
CA ASP A 72 6.04 -12.76 -1.94
C ASP A 72 7.37 -12.19 -1.40
N LEU A 73 7.34 -10.96 -0.85
CA LEU A 73 8.53 -10.37 -0.25
C LEU A 73 8.94 -11.17 1.00
N ILE A 74 10.18 -11.65 1.00
CA ILE A 74 10.75 -12.30 2.17
C ILE A 74 10.98 -11.26 3.27
N THR A 75 10.31 -11.44 4.41
CA THR A 75 10.49 -10.59 5.59
C THR A 75 10.65 -11.44 6.85
N ASN A 76 11.22 -10.84 7.89
CA ASN A 76 11.25 -11.45 9.22
C ASN A 76 9.97 -11.18 10.03
N CYS A 77 8.99 -10.48 9.46
CA CYS A 77 7.70 -10.22 10.07
C CYS A 77 6.68 -11.22 9.52
N GLN A 78 6.10 -12.05 10.38
CA GLN A 78 5.09 -13.07 10.05
C GLN A 78 3.66 -12.51 10.14
N GLN A 79 3.49 -11.21 9.91
CA GLN A 79 2.21 -10.53 10.03
C GLN A 79 1.99 -9.52 8.91
N GLY A 80 0.78 -9.58 8.34
CA GLY A 80 0.33 -8.68 7.29
C GLY A 80 0.93 -8.98 5.92
N THR A 81 0.30 -8.44 4.88
CA THR A 81 0.86 -8.48 3.52
C THR A 81 1.87 -7.35 3.36
N PRO A 82 3.09 -7.59 2.86
CA PRO A 82 4.08 -6.53 2.69
C PRO A 82 3.61 -5.44 1.72
N LEU A 83 3.77 -4.19 2.14
CA LEU A 83 3.55 -2.98 1.38
C LEU A 83 4.84 -2.16 1.38
N MET A 84 5.51 -2.09 0.24
CA MET A 84 6.70 -1.27 0.05
C MET A 84 6.29 0.20 0.00
N VAL A 85 6.70 0.97 1.01
CA VAL A 85 6.29 2.37 1.16
C VAL A 85 6.94 3.24 0.09
N ILE A 86 6.12 3.94 -0.68
CA ILE A 86 6.54 4.92 -1.70
C ILE A 86 6.41 6.33 -1.16
N SER A 87 5.29 6.65 -0.49
CA SER A 87 5.09 7.94 0.15
C SER A 87 4.31 7.83 1.44
N VAL A 88 4.59 8.76 2.35
CA VAL A 88 3.94 8.86 3.65
C VAL A 88 3.68 10.32 3.95
N ARG A 89 2.51 10.60 4.52
CA ARG A 89 2.16 11.92 5.06
C ARG A 89 1.26 11.77 6.30
N PRO A 90 1.29 12.72 7.24
CA PRO A 90 0.27 12.80 8.28
C PRO A 90 -1.13 12.82 7.68
N ALA A 91 -2.03 12.01 8.23
CA ALA A 91 -3.44 12.07 7.89
C ALA A 91 -4.13 13.06 8.82
N PHE A 92 -4.85 14.02 8.23
CA PHE A 92 -5.68 14.96 8.98
C PHE A 92 -7.07 14.34 9.18
N ASP A 93 -7.58 14.43 10.40
CA ASP A 93 -9.00 14.21 10.68
C ASP A 93 -9.79 15.44 10.22
N ILE A 94 -10.68 15.26 9.25
CA ILE A 94 -11.57 16.32 8.77
C ILE A 94 -12.75 16.61 9.73
N ASN A 95 -12.81 15.93 10.88
CA ASN A 95 -13.95 15.97 11.80
C ASN A 95 -13.58 16.40 13.24
N ASN A 96 -12.51 17.20 13.40
CA ASN A 96 -12.22 17.87 14.67
C ASN A 96 -12.05 19.37 14.50
#